data_AF-E3DN80-F1
#
_entry.id   AF-E3DN80-F1
#
_cell.length_a   1.000
_cell.length_b   1.000
_cell.length_c   1.000
_cell.angle_alpha   90.00
_cell.angle_beta   90.00
_cell.angle_gamma   90.00
#
_symmetry.space_group_name_H-M   'P 1'
#
loop_
_entity.id
_entity.type
_entity.pdbx_description
1 polymer ?
#
loop_
_entity_poly.entity_id
_entity_poly.type
_entity_poly.pdbx_seq_one_letter_code
_entity_poly.pdbx_strand_id
1 'polypeptide(L)' 'MKYPEPTVGAIIFNPDNKILLCKSHKWNNQYIIPGGHIELGEV' A
#
# COMPACT_ATOMS: atom_id res chain seq x y z
N MET A 1 -11.55 16.82 16.07
CA MET A 1 -10.12 16.78 15.69
C MET A 1 -9.96 15.77 14.56
N LYS A 2 -9.18 16.09 13.53
CA LYS A 2 -8.84 15.12 12.48
C LYS A 2 -7.45 14.58 12.82
N TYR A 3 -7.39 13.35 13.29
CA TYR A 3 -6.12 12.68 13.52
C TYR A 3 -5.60 12.12 12.19
N PRO A 4 -4.28 11.93 12.04
CA PRO A 4 -3.74 11.16 10.93
C PRO A 4 -4.37 9.77 10.88
N GLU A 5 -4.65 9.29 9.67
CA GLU A 5 -5.18 7.95 9.45
C GLU A 5 -4.03 6.95 9.30
N PRO A 6 -3.97 5.89 10.12
CA PRO A 6 -2.95 4.87 9.99
C PRO A 6 -3.22 4.00 8.76
N THR A 7 -2.19 3.78 7.95
CA THR A 7 -2.23 2.92 6.76
C THR A 7 -1.03 2.00 6.75
N VAL A 8 -1.16 0.87 6.06
CA VAL A 8 -0.09 -0.13 5.89
C VAL A 8 0.25 -0.27 4.39
N GLY A 9 1.51 -0.50 4.08
CA GLY A 9 2.00 -0.79 2.73
C GLY A 9 2.95 -1.98 2.74
N ALA A 10 2.81 -2.86 1.76
CA ALA A 10 3.65 -4.06 1.63
C ALA A 10 4.61 -3.93 0.46
N ILE A 11 5.89 -4.21 0.70
CA ILE A 11 6.89 -4.40 -0.36
C ILE A 11 7.03 -5.91 -0.60
N ILE A 12 6.49 -6.37 -1.73
CA ILE A 12 6.42 -7.79 -2.05
C ILE A 12 7.49 -8.11 -3.11
N PHE A 13 8.41 -9.01 -2.77
CA PHE A 13 9.44 -9.50 -3.68
C PHE A 13 9.02 -10.82 -4.32
N ASN A 14 9.33 -10.98 -5.61
CA ASN A 14 9.31 -12.29 -6.26
C ASN A 14 10.70 -12.98 -6.17
N PRO A 15 10.84 -14.25 -6.59
CA PRO A 15 12.14 -14.95 -6.56
C PRO A 15 13.26 -14.30 -7.39
N ASP A 16 12.92 -13.42 -8.34
CA ASP A 16 13.89 -12.66 -9.14
C ASP A 16 14.34 -11.35 -8.45
N ASN A 17 13.99 -11.14 -7.17
CA ASN A 17 14.21 -9.90 -6.43
C ASN A 17 13.54 -8.65 -7.04
N LYS A 18 12.45 -8.82 -7.79
CA LYS A 18 11.65 -7.71 -8.33
C LYS A 18 10.52 -7.36 -7.35
N ILE A 19 10.15 -6.09 -7.31
CA ILE A 19 9.09 -5.57 -6.43
C ILE A 19 7.76 -5.49 -7.19
N LEU A 20 6.67 -5.92 -6.56
CA LEU A 20 5.33 -5.70 -7.08
C LEU A 20 4.93 -4.22 -6.96
N LEU A 21 4.62 -3.61 -8.09
CA LEU A 21 4.01 -2.28 -8.17
C LEU A 21 2.65 -2.37 -8.86
N CYS A 22 1.66 -1.67 -8.33
CA CYS A 22 0.31 -1.57 -8.89
C CYS A 22 0.12 -0.19 -9.54
N LYS A 23 -0.45 -0.15 -10.75
CA LYS A 23 -0.83 1.13 -11.37
C LYS A 23 -2.17 1.58 -10.81
N SER A 24 -2.20 2.73 -10.13
CA SER A 24 -3.40 3.20 -9.44
C SER A 24 -4.09 4.34 -10.17
N HIS A 25 -5.33 4.09 -10.59
CA HIS A 25 -6.22 5.12 -11.15
C HIS A 25 -6.59 6.19 -10.10
N LYS A 26 -6.59 5.84 -8.81
CA LYS A 26 -6.84 6.77 -7.70
C LYS A 26 -5.69 7.76 -7.49
N TRP A 27 -4.47 7.40 -7.90
CA TRP A 27 -3.25 8.18 -7.69
C TRP A 27 -2.66 8.68 -9.01
N ASN A 28 -3.46 9.37 -9.84
CA ASN A 28 -3.03 9.95 -11.12
C ASN A 28 -2.31 8.93 -12.04
N ASN A 29 -2.75 7.67 -12.05
CA ASN A 29 -2.14 6.59 -12.83
C ASN A 29 -0.67 6.30 -12.50
N GLN A 30 -0.20 6.69 -11.31
CA GLN A 30 1.14 6.38 -10.82
C GLN A 30 1.24 4.93 -10.34
N TYR A 31 2.49 4.46 -10.25
CA TYR A 31 2.80 3.18 -9.62
C TYR A 31 2.87 3.34 -8.10
N ILE A 32 2.19 2.44 -7.40
CA ILE A 32 2.16 2.39 -5.94
C ILE A 32 2.57 1.00 -5.45
N ILE A 33 2.98 0.91 -4.19
CA ILE A 33 3.01 -0.36 -3.48
C ILE A 33 1.59 -0.74 -3.03
N PRO A 34 1.24 -2.02 -2.97
CA PRO A 34 -0.04 -2.45 -2.40
C PRO A 34 -0.11 -2.05 -0.93
N GLY A 35 -1.28 -1.58 -0.50
CA GLY A 35 -1.51 -1.08 0.86
C GLY A 35 -2.98 -0.78 1.12
N GLY A 36 -3.29 -0.45 2.37
CA GLY A 36 -4.66 -0.25 2.84
C GLY A 36 -4.76 0.47 4.18
N HIS A 37 -6.00 0.71 4.58
CA HIS A 37 -6.35 1.27 5.89
C HIS A 37 -6.17 0.19 6.95
N ILE A 38 -5.69 0.58 8.14
CA ILE A 38 -5.62 -0.33 9.28
C ILE A 38 -7.00 -0.39 9.94
N GLU A 39 -7.55 -1.58 10.09
CA GLU A 39 -8.83 -1.84 10.73
C GLU A 39 -8.66 -2.08 12.24
N LEU A 40 -9.71 -1.79 13.02
CA LEU A 40 -9.65 -1.96 14.47
C LEU A 40 -9.48 -3.43 14.84
N GLY A 41 -8.37 -3.75 15.49
CA GLY A 41 -8.05 -5.11 15.95
C GLY A 41 -7.13 -5.90 15.01
N GLU A 42 -6.67 -5.30 13.91
CA GLU A 42 -5.54 -5.85 13.15
C GLU A 42 -4.25 -5.82 14.00
N VAL A 43 -3.42 -6.86 13.87
CA VAL A 43 -2.21 -7.11 14.68
C VAL A 43 -0.96 -7.02 13.82
#